data_AF-A0A661WF23-F1
#
_entry.id   AF-A0A661WF23-F1
#
_cell.length_a   1.000
_cell.length_b   1.000
_cell.length_c   1.000
_cell.angle_alpha   90.00
_cell.angle_beta   90.00
_cell.angle_gamma   90.00
#
_symmetry.space_group_name_H-M   'P 1'
#
loop_
_entity.id
_entity.type
_entity.pdbx_description
1 polymer ?
#
loop_
_entity_poly.entity_id
_entity_poly.type
_entity_poly.pdbx_seq_one_letter_code
_entity_poly.pdbx_strand_id
1 'polypeptide(L)' 'MVSQSVRLIFPSSLHNEPIINKLMRRFAFTVNILRANVSSDQGWIDIQLSGRAPEIEESLLWLREQGVEIVLLTN' A
#
# COMPACT_ATOMS: atom_id res chain seq x y z
N MET A 1 -1.40 7.91 17.41
CA MET A 1 -1.36 7.68 15.95
C MET A 1 0.06 7.34 15.59
N VAL A 2 0.26 6.42 14.65
CA VAL A 2 1.57 6.01 14.16
C VAL A 2 1.65 6.27 12.66
N SER A 3 2.87 6.40 12.15
CA SER A 3 3.14 6.50 10.72
C SER A 3 4.06 5.35 10.29
N GLN A 4 3.70 4.67 9.21
CA GLN A 4 4.46 3.56 8.65
C GLN A 4 4.71 3.80 7.17
N SER A 5 5.99 3.81 6.77
CA SER A 5 6.38 3.88 5.36
C SER A 5 6.56 2.48 4.79
N VAL A 6 5.96 2.22 3.63
CA VAL A 6 6.03 0.95 2.90
C VAL A 6 6.17 1.18 1.41
N ARG A 7 6.88 0.28 0.75
CA ARG A 7 6.80 0.09 -0.69
C ARG A 7 5.79 -1.01 -0.98
N LEU A 8 4.80 -0.71 -1.81
CA LEU A 8 3.89 -1.68 -2.39
C LEU A 8 4.36 -1.99 -3.82
N ILE A 9 4.54 -3.26 -4.13
CA ILE A 9 4.93 -3.72 -5.47
C ILE A 9 3.74 -4.47 -6.05
N PHE A 10 3.30 -4.05 -7.24
CA PHE A 10 2.14 -4.58 -7.92
C PHE A 10 2.60 -5.50 -9.06
N PRO A 11 2.30 -6.81 -9.00
CA PRO A 11 2.50 -7.70 -10.15
C PRO A 11 1.56 -7.31 -11.30
N SER A 12 1.94 -7.70 -12.52
CA SER A 12 1.16 -7.43 -13.74
C SER A 12 -0.29 -7.95 -13.69
N SER A 13 -0.55 -8.99 -12.90
CA SER A 13 -1.91 -9.53 -12.68
C SER A 13 -2.86 -8.54 -12.00
N LEU A 14 -2.35 -7.52 -11.29
CA LEU A 14 -3.15 -6.53 -10.57
C LEU A 14 -3.35 -5.22 -11.35
N HIS A 15 -2.93 -5.12 -12.62
CA HIS A 15 -2.94 -3.84 -13.35
C HIS A 15 -4.33 -3.19 -13.49
N ASN A 16 -5.40 -4.00 -13.55
CA ASN A 16 -6.78 -3.52 -13.65
C ASN A 16 -7.50 -3.42 -12.31
N GLU A 17 -6.83 -3.76 -11.20
CA GLU A 17 -7.44 -3.77 -9.88
C GLU A 17 -7.25 -2.43 -9.17
N PRO A 18 -8.32 -1.76 -8.72
CA PRO A 18 -8.21 -0.46 -8.05
C PRO A 18 -7.82 -0.62 -6.57
N ILE A 19 -6.71 -1.30 -6.29
CA ILE A 19 -6.30 -1.72 -4.93
C ILE A 19 -6.15 -0.53 -3.98
N ILE A 20 -5.47 0.55 -4.41
CA ILE A 20 -5.31 1.76 -3.58
C ILE A 20 -6.66 2.42 -3.28
N ASN A 21 -7.60 2.40 -4.23
CA ASN A 21 -8.96 2.91 -4.00
C ASN A 21 -9.70 2.07 -2.95
N LYS A 22 -9.65 0.74 -3.09
CA LYS A 22 -10.25 -0.21 -2.15
C LYS A 22 -9.65 -0.05 -0.74
N LEU A 23 -8.33 0.13 -0.65
CA LEU A 23 -7.60 0.39 0.60
C LEU A 23 -8.16 1.62 1.33
N MET A 24 -8.21 2.78 0.67
CA MET A 24 -8.68 4.04 1.27
C MET A 24 -10.17 4.03 1.62
N ARG A 25 -10.98 3.21 0.93
CA ARG A 25 -12.41 3.05 1.27
C ARG A 25 -12.64 2.08 2.43
N ARG A 26 -11.75 1.12 2.63
CA ARG A 26 -11.89 0.06 3.63
C ARG A 26 -11.36 0.47 5.01
N PHE A 27 -10.30 1.28 5.06
CA PHE A 27 -9.61 1.62 6.30
C PHE A 27 -9.62 3.12 6.59
N ALA A 28 -9.69 3.48 7.86
CA ALA A 28 -9.74 4.87 8.32
C ALA A 28 -8.34 5.41 8.67
N PHE A 29 -7.51 5.63 7.65
CA PHE A 29 -6.21 6.31 7.81
C PHE A 29 -5.90 7.22 6.63
N THR A 30 -4.89 8.07 6.81
CA THR A 30 -4.35 8.87 5.71
C THR A 30 -3.29 8.08 4.96
N VAL A 31 -3.33 8.16 3.64
CA VAL A 31 -2.27 7.67 2.75
C VAL A 31 -1.58 8.88 2.14
N ASN A 32 -0.27 8.98 2.31
CA ASN A 32 0.57 9.95 1.61
C ASN A 32 1.46 9.21 0.60
N ILE A 33 1.44 9.62 -0.66
CA ILE A 33 2.28 9.02 -1.71
C ILE A 33 3.62 9.72 -1.72
N LEU A 34 4.70 8.97 -1.46
CA LEU A 34 6.06 9.51 -1.41
C LEU A 34 6.73 9.45 -2.79
N ARG A 35 6.64 8.29 -3.45
CA ARG A 35 7.23 8.01 -4.76
C ARG A 35 6.40 6.96 -5.48
N ALA A 36 6.38 6.98 -6.80
CA ALA A 36 5.73 5.96 -7.61
C ALA A 36 6.54 5.70 -8.87
N ASN A 37 6.59 4.44 -9.29
CA ASN A 37 7.00 4.03 -10.62
C ASN A 37 5.90 3.15 -11.19
N VAL A 38 5.35 3.54 -12.33
CA VAL A 38 4.30 2.79 -13.01
C VAL A 38 4.78 2.50 -14.42
N SER A 39 4.95 1.22 -14.74
CA SER A 39 5.30 0.71 -16.05
C SER A 39 4.30 -0.37 -16.49
N SER A 40 4.43 -0.83 -17.73
CA SER A 40 3.55 -1.84 -18.32
C SER A 40 3.73 -3.26 -17.76
N ASP A 41 4.87 -3.52 -17.14
CA ASP A 41 5.29 -4.83 -16.64
C ASP A 41 5.17 -4.94 -15.11
N GLN A 42 5.81 -4.06 -14.35
CA GLN A 42 5.80 -4.09 -12.89
C GLN A 42 5.96 -2.68 -12.31
N GLY A 43 4.92 -2.23 -11.59
CA GLY A 43 4.94 -0.94 -10.89
C GLY A 43 5.15 -1.08 -9.39
N TRP A 44 5.62 -0.01 -8.75
CA TRP A 44 5.69 0.11 -7.30
C TRP A 44 5.32 1.51 -6.83
N ILE A 45 4.88 1.60 -5.58
CA ILE A 45 4.57 2.87 -4.93
C ILE A 45 5.10 2.87 -3.50
N ASP A 46 5.86 3.89 -3.14
CA ASP A 46 6.24 4.18 -1.76
C ASP A 46 5.14 5.06 -1.16
N ILE A 47 4.50 4.58 -0.11
CA ILE A 47 3.48 5.32 0.63
C ILE A 47 3.82 5.40 2.11
N GLN A 48 3.32 6.44 2.76
CA GLN A 48 3.27 6.56 4.20
C GLN A 48 1.81 6.47 4.66
N LEU A 49 1.53 5.50 5.53
CA LEU A 49 0.24 5.31 6.19
C LEU A 49 0.27 5.99 7.55
N SER A 50 -0.71 6.82 7.86
CA SER A 50 -0.82 7.52 9.14
C SER A 50 -2.20 7.33 9.77
N GLY A 51 -2.25 6.65 10.92
CA GLY A 51 -3.51 6.23 11.54
C GLY A 51 -3.32 5.50 12.87
N ARG A 52 -4.29 4.64 13.22
CA ARG A 52 -4.19 3.74 14.38
C ARG A 52 -3.36 2.51 14.00
N ALA A 53 -2.49 2.06 14.90
CA ALA A 53 -1.61 0.92 14.64
C ALA A 53 -2.37 -0.36 14.22
N PRO A 54 -3.48 -0.75 14.88
CA PRO A 54 -4.23 -1.95 14.46
C PRO A 54 -4.81 -1.85 13.05
N GLU A 55 -5.25 -0.67 12.61
CA GLU A 55 -5.80 -0.47 11.26
C GLU A 55 -4.70 -0.53 10.19
N ILE A 56 -3.52 0.00 10.50
CA ILE A 56 -2.36 -0.10 9.61
C ILE A 56 -1.97 -1.57 9.49
N GLU A 57 -1.81 -2.29 10.61
CA GLU A 57 -1.47 -3.72 10.62
C GLU A 57 -2.48 -4.57 9.83
N GLU A 58 -3.78 -4.38 10.06
CA GLU A 58 -4.84 -5.08 9.32
C GLU A 58 -4.78 -4.76 7.82
N SER A 59 -4.52 -3.52 7.45
CA SER A 59 -4.42 -3.13 6.04
C SER A 59 -3.21 -3.72 5.32
N LEU A 60 -2.08 -3.90 6.02
CA LEU A 60 -0.90 -4.55 5.46
C LEU A 60 -1.14 -6.05 5.25
N LEU A 61 -1.89 -6.71 6.15
CA LEU A 61 -2.33 -8.09 5.93
C LEU A 61 -3.26 -8.19 4.73
N TRP A 62 -4.28 -7.34 4.66
CA TRP A 62 -5.22 -7.30 3.54
C TRP A 62 -4.54 -7.07 2.20
N LEU A 63 -3.58 -6.14 2.11
CA LEU A 63 -2.79 -5.89 0.90
C LEU A 63 -2.03 -7.14 0.44
N ARG A 64 -1.41 -7.88 1.37
CA ARG A 64 -0.74 -9.16 1.04
C ARG A 64 -1.73 -10.21 0.53
N GLU A 65 -2.93 -10.29 1.11
CA GLU A 65 -3.99 -11.19 0.62
C GLU A 65 -4.47 -10.82 -0.79
N GLN A 66 -4.40 -9.54 -1.17
CA GLN A 66 -4.68 -9.11 -2.55
C GLN A 66 -3.53 -9.46 -3.53
N GLY A 67 -2.43 -10.03 -3.04
CA GLY A 67 -1.25 -10.35 -3.85
C GLY A 67 -0.28 -9.17 -4.03
N VAL A 68 -0.42 -8.10 -3.25
CA VAL A 68 0.54 -6.99 -3.23
C VAL A 68 1.74 -7.37 -2.38
N GLU A 69 2.93 -7.27 -2.95
CA GLU A 69 4.17 -7.42 -2.21
C GLU A 69 4.47 -6.15 -1.41
N ILE A 70 4.90 -6.30 -0.15
CA ILE A 70 5.11 -5.19 0.76
C ILE A 70 6.52 -5.24 1.33
N VAL A 71 7.26 -4.15 1.15
CA VAL A 71 8.58 -3.94 1.76
C VAL A 71 8.49 -2.78 2.74
N LEU A 72 8.93 -3.00 3.99
CA LEU A 72 9.03 -1.94 4.98
C LEU A 72 10.16 -0.98 4.59
N LEU A 73 9.87 0.31 4.60
CA LEU A 73 10.89 1.33 4.39
C LEU A 73 11.39 1.78 5.76
N THR A 74 12.61 1.39 6.12
CA THR A 74 13.35 2.01 7.21
C THR A 74 13.91 3.33 6.71
N ASN A 75 13.57 4.42 7.43
CA ASN A 75 14.31 5.67 7.33
C ASN A 75 15.70 5.51 7.96
#